data_AF-A0A969MHK8-F1
#
_entry.id   AF-A0A969MHK8-F1
#
_cell.length_a   1.000
_cell.length_b   1.000
_cell.length_c   1.000
_cell.angle_alpha   90.00
_cell.angle_beta   90.00
_cell.angle_gamma   90.00
#
_symmetry.space_group_name_H-M   'P 1'
#
loop_
_entity.id
_entity.type
_entity.pdbx_description
1 polymer ?
#
loop_
_entity_poly.entity_id
_entity_poly.type
_entity_poly.pdbx_seq_one_letter_code
_entity_poly.pdbx_strand_id
1 'polypeptide(L)'
;MFNNYYFVPLDVPKLLYNRSALLTFFDNNKYRVDDPVSKPLDDPWNIVWLWRRGSNNFESFVETLFPNLIEIFNCLPHYYINNVALLEQVIEVKPHCDVSKENSIDLGPSSYRCMLINDEPNSTFYFKEGVRWQGNLRDTEIFPTMPCDTNFFAINNHITMHGSHTLTKSTSRKIMLTVWGNVDITKHIALLDKSIKKYKEYCLQCNLNQNPQLVTTPIL
;
A
#
# COMPACT_ATOMS: atom_id res chain seq x y z
N MET A 1 13.25 4.32 -13.45
CA MET A 1 13.43 2.90 -13.09
C MET A 1 12.12 2.26 -12.63
N PHE A 2 11.26 2.98 -11.88
CA PHE A 2 9.95 2.49 -11.42
C PHE A 2 8.89 2.26 -12.52
N ASN A 3 9.06 2.83 -13.73
CA ASN A 3 8.05 2.82 -14.80
C ASN A 3 7.59 1.42 -15.23
N ASN A 4 8.38 0.38 -14.97
CA ASN A 4 8.02 -1.01 -15.30
C ASN A 4 7.66 -1.83 -14.07
N TYR A 5 7.80 -1.29 -12.86
CA TYR A 5 7.49 -1.98 -11.61
C TYR A 5 6.15 -1.53 -11.09
N TYR A 6 5.31 -2.49 -10.69
CA TYR A 6 4.01 -2.17 -10.11
C TYR A 6 3.83 -2.58 -8.66
N PHE A 7 4.75 -3.40 -8.16
CA PHE A 7 4.85 -3.72 -6.75
C PHE A 7 6.34 -3.82 -6.37
N VAL A 8 6.73 -3.08 -5.33
CA VAL A 8 8.12 -3.05 -4.84
C VAL A 8 8.09 -3.13 -3.32
N PRO A 9 8.56 -4.22 -2.69
CA PRO A 9 8.87 -4.23 -1.27
C PRO A 9 9.94 -3.19 -0.96
N LEU A 10 9.83 -2.48 0.16
CA LEU A 10 10.72 -1.36 0.48
C LEU A 10 11.81 -1.77 1.44
N ASP A 11 13.03 -1.33 1.14
CA ASP A 11 14.22 -1.46 2.01
C ASP A 11 14.14 -0.46 3.16
N VAL A 12 13.19 -0.75 4.05
CA VAL A 12 12.98 -0.13 5.35
C VAL A 12 12.83 -1.27 6.37
N PRO A 13 13.14 -1.05 7.65
CA PRO A 13 12.98 -2.09 8.65
C PRO A 13 11.54 -2.62 8.69
N LYS A 14 11.37 -3.88 9.08
CA LYS A 14 10.04 -4.43 9.37
C LYS A 14 9.41 -3.64 10.52
N LEU A 15 8.16 -3.22 10.35
CA LEU A 15 7.41 -2.63 11.45
C LEU A 15 7.08 -3.70 12.49
N LEU A 16 7.54 -3.47 13.72
CA LEU A 16 7.26 -4.32 14.86
C LEU A 16 5.91 -3.93 15.45
N TYR A 17 5.12 -4.93 15.82
CA TYR A 17 3.85 -4.70 16.50
C TYR A 17 3.46 -5.92 17.36
N ASN A 18 2.70 -5.67 18.42
CA ASN A 18 2.06 -6.73 19.20
C ASN A 18 0.69 -7.04 18.57
N ARG A 19 0.54 -8.23 17.97
CA ARG A 19 -0.69 -8.62 17.27
C ARG A 19 -1.94 -8.51 18.15
N SER A 20 -1.90 -9.04 19.37
CA SER A 20 -3.07 -9.04 20.26
C SER A 20 -3.45 -7.63 20.69
N ALA A 21 -2.46 -6.80 21.06
CA ALA A 21 -2.71 -5.41 21.42
C ALA A 21 -3.25 -4.60 20.22
N LEU A 22 -2.71 -4.82 19.02
CA LEU A 22 -3.18 -4.20 17.78
C LEU A 22 -4.64 -4.57 17.48
N LEU A 23 -5.00 -5.85 17.56
CA LEU A 23 -6.37 -6.30 17.30
C LEU A 23 -7.35 -5.72 18.31
N THR A 24 -7.02 -5.78 19.61
CA THR A 24 -7.85 -5.18 20.68
C THR A 24 -8.05 -3.68 20.43
N PHE A 25 -6.98 -2.95 20.16
CA PHE A 25 -7.08 -1.52 19.86
C PHE A 25 -7.92 -1.27 18.61
N PHE A 26 -7.67 -2.00 17.53
CA PHE A 26 -8.38 -1.82 16.27
C PHE A 26 -9.89 -2.08 16.44
N ASP A 27 -10.26 -3.19 17.08
CA ASP A 27 -11.67 -3.56 17.28
C ASP A 27 -12.41 -2.56 18.19
N ASN A 28 -11.73 -1.92 19.14
CA ASN A 28 -12.31 -0.89 20.00
C ASN A 28 -12.50 0.47 19.30
N ASN A 29 -11.77 0.76 18.23
CA ASN A 29 -11.71 2.09 17.63
C ASN A 29 -12.17 2.15 16.18
N LYS A 30 -12.34 0.99 15.52
CA LYS A 30 -12.67 0.95 14.10
C LYS A 30 -14.08 1.44 13.81
N TYR A 31 -14.22 2.03 12.64
CA TYR A 31 -15.52 2.32 12.04
C TYR A 31 -15.48 1.98 10.56
N ARG A 32 -16.66 1.72 9.97
CA ARG A 32 -16.79 1.44 8.54
C ARG A 32 -16.51 2.73 7.75
N VAL A 33 -15.65 2.66 6.74
CA VAL A 33 -15.45 3.80 5.84
C VAL A 33 -16.76 4.09 5.10
N ASP A 34 -17.16 5.35 5.01
CA ASP A 34 -18.31 5.81 4.21
C ASP A 34 -17.90 7.15 3.58
N ASP A 35 -17.13 7.08 2.48
CA ASP A 35 -16.68 8.26 1.75
C ASP A 35 -16.83 8.08 0.24
N PRO A 36 -16.82 9.17 -0.56
CA PRO A 36 -17.00 9.08 -2.00
C PRO A 36 -15.93 8.25 -2.74
N VAL A 37 -14.75 8.06 -2.14
CA VAL A 37 -13.65 7.29 -2.73
C VAL A 37 -13.85 5.79 -2.52
N SER A 38 -14.40 5.39 -1.36
CA SER A 38 -14.65 3.98 -1.04
C SER A 38 -15.96 3.44 -1.61
N LYS A 39 -16.96 4.30 -1.84
CA LYS A 39 -18.30 3.90 -2.34
C LYS A 39 -18.29 3.08 -3.63
N PRO A 40 -17.49 3.42 -4.67
CA PRO A 40 -17.39 2.59 -5.87
C PRO A 40 -16.90 1.15 -5.62
N LEU A 41 -16.32 0.89 -4.44
CA LEU A 41 -15.79 -0.40 -4.02
C LEU A 41 -16.68 -1.07 -2.95
N ASP A 42 -17.90 -0.56 -2.74
CA ASP A 42 -18.83 -1.01 -1.70
C ASP A 42 -18.29 -0.87 -0.26
N ASP A 43 -17.50 0.19 -0.06
CA ASP A 43 -16.94 0.59 1.23
C ASP A 43 -16.16 -0.54 1.92
N PRO A 44 -15.15 -1.16 1.31
CA PRO A 44 -14.73 -2.51 1.68
C PRO A 44 -13.87 -2.58 2.96
N TRP A 45 -13.73 -1.46 3.67
CA TRP A 45 -12.82 -1.30 4.78
C TRP A 45 -13.47 -0.81 6.07
N ASN A 46 -12.98 -1.34 7.17
CA ASN A 46 -12.98 -0.61 8.44
C ASN A 46 -11.67 0.18 8.57
N ILE A 47 -11.71 1.34 9.22
CA ILE A 47 -10.55 2.22 9.39
C ILE A 47 -10.34 2.64 10.85
N VAL A 48 -9.07 2.82 11.22
CA VAL A 48 -8.66 3.56 12.42
C VAL A 48 -7.57 4.55 12.01
N TRP A 49 -7.75 5.84 12.35
CA TRP A 49 -6.72 6.86 12.15
C TRP A 49 -5.76 6.86 13.33
N LEU A 50 -4.49 6.56 13.08
CA LEU A 50 -3.41 6.72 14.07
C LEU A 50 -2.93 8.16 14.10
N TRP A 51 -2.85 8.80 12.93
CA TRP A 51 -2.44 10.20 12.78
C TRP A 51 -3.24 10.88 11.68
N ARG A 52 -3.59 12.14 11.93
CA ARG A 52 -3.99 13.08 10.89
C ARG A 52 -3.36 14.41 11.21
N ARG A 53 -2.77 15.09 10.23
CA ARG A 53 -2.17 16.41 10.41
C ARG A 53 -3.24 17.35 10.98
N GLY A 54 -2.93 17.99 12.10
CA GLY A 54 -3.86 18.84 12.84
C GLY A 54 -4.67 18.09 13.91
N SER A 55 -4.50 16.78 14.08
CA SER A 55 -4.96 16.07 15.28
C SER A 55 -3.85 16.02 16.33
N ASN A 56 -4.21 16.15 17.60
CA ASN A 56 -3.27 16.12 18.73
C ASN A 56 -3.07 14.69 19.29
N ASN A 57 -3.62 13.66 18.64
CA ASN A 57 -3.81 12.33 19.23
C ASN A 57 -2.77 11.30 18.79
N PHE A 58 -1.54 11.70 18.40
CA PHE A 58 -0.43 10.76 18.23
C PHE A 58 0.17 10.43 19.59
N GLU A 59 -0.65 9.85 20.44
CA GLU A 59 -0.31 9.62 21.84
C GLU A 59 0.82 8.58 21.99
N SER A 60 1.42 8.57 23.18
CA SER A 60 2.37 7.56 23.67
C SER A 60 1.91 6.11 23.47
N PHE A 61 0.61 5.88 23.28
CA PHE A 61 0.05 4.58 22.98
C PHE A 61 0.53 4.00 21.64
N VAL A 62 0.84 4.85 20.65
CA VAL A 62 1.35 4.40 19.35
C VAL A 62 2.69 3.69 19.49
N GLU A 63 3.57 4.15 20.39
CA GLU A 63 4.85 3.50 20.67
C GLU A 63 4.66 2.12 21.33
N THR A 64 3.57 1.95 22.10
CA THR A 64 3.22 0.64 22.69
C THR A 64 2.74 -0.34 21.63
N LEU A 65 1.98 0.13 20.63
CA LEU A 65 1.53 -0.70 19.52
C LEU A 65 2.65 -0.98 18.51
N PHE A 66 3.49 0.01 18.25
CA PHE A 66 4.48 0.02 17.19
C PHE A 66 5.83 0.57 17.69
N PRO A 67 6.65 -0.27 18.35
CA PRO A 67 7.85 0.19 19.06
C PRO A 67 8.88 0.90 18.19
N ASN A 68 8.94 0.60 16.89
CA ASN A 68 9.88 1.20 15.95
C ASN A 68 9.21 2.10 14.89
N LEU A 69 7.97 2.56 15.11
CA LEU A 69 7.26 3.35 14.09
C LEU A 69 7.98 4.66 13.73
N ILE A 70 8.58 5.33 14.71
CA ILE A 70 9.33 6.57 14.48
C ILE A 70 10.58 6.31 13.62
N GLU A 71 11.28 5.20 13.86
CA GLU A 71 12.41 4.77 13.02
C GLU A 71 11.96 4.53 11.57
N ILE A 72 10.82 3.85 11.39
CA ILE A 72 10.22 3.65 10.08
C ILE A 72 9.89 4.98 9.40
N PHE A 73 9.26 5.92 10.10
CA PHE A 73 8.90 7.21 9.54
C PHE A 73 10.11 7.99 9.06
N ASN A 74 11.25 7.89 9.75
CA ASN A 74 12.51 8.50 9.33
C ASN A 74 13.10 7.85 8.07
N CYS A 75 12.72 6.60 7.76
CA CYS A 75 13.14 5.88 6.57
C CYS A 75 12.21 6.14 5.36
N LEU A 76 10.98 6.60 5.59
CA LEU A 76 10.03 6.90 4.52
C LEU A 76 10.36 8.27 3.88
N PRO A 77 10.19 8.41 2.56
CA PRO A 77 10.65 9.57 1.81
C PRO A 77 9.62 10.71 1.83
N HIS A 78 9.20 11.14 3.02
CA HIS A 78 8.29 12.28 3.18
C HIS A 78 9.04 13.52 3.65
N TYR A 79 8.62 14.70 3.18
CA TYR A 79 8.92 15.96 3.87
C TYR A 79 8.14 16.06 5.18
N TYR A 80 6.88 15.63 5.14
CA TYR A 80 6.03 15.49 6.31
C TYR A 80 4.93 14.45 6.06
N ILE A 81 4.60 13.69 7.10
CA ILE A 81 3.51 12.71 7.07
C ILE A 81 2.21 13.43 7.44
N ASN A 82 1.23 13.38 6.54
CA ASN A 82 -0.08 13.99 6.75
C ASN A 82 -1.03 13.03 7.46
N ASN A 83 -1.01 11.74 7.12
CA ASN A 83 -1.94 10.79 7.68
C ASN A 83 -1.31 9.42 7.85
N VAL A 84 -1.75 8.71 8.88
CA VAL A 84 -1.43 7.30 9.13
C VAL A 84 -2.71 6.61 9.53
N ALA A 85 -3.11 5.56 8.80
CA ALA A 85 -4.29 4.79 9.14
C ALA A 85 -4.06 3.28 9.03
N LEU A 86 -4.81 2.56 9.86
CA LEU A 86 -5.01 1.13 9.77
C LEU A 86 -6.28 0.87 8.95
N LEU A 87 -6.18 0.01 7.95
CA LEU A 87 -7.28 -0.42 7.10
C LEU A 87 -7.47 -1.92 7.26
N GLU A 88 -8.66 -2.32 7.68
CA GLU A 88 -9.08 -3.72 7.71
C GLU A 88 -9.97 -4.02 6.51
N GLN A 89 -9.67 -5.07 5.76
CA GLN A 89 -10.59 -5.59 4.77
C GLN A 89 -11.73 -6.36 5.45
N VAL A 90 -12.98 -6.04 5.10
CA VAL A 90 -14.18 -6.68 5.64
C VAL A 90 -15.05 -7.38 4.58
N ILE A 91 -14.88 -7.02 3.31
CA ILE A 91 -15.50 -7.69 2.16
C ILE A 91 -14.49 -7.77 1.01
N GLU A 92 -14.88 -8.30 -0.14
CA GLU A 92 -14.08 -8.23 -1.35
C GLU A 92 -13.71 -6.77 -1.69
N VAL A 93 -12.44 -6.56 -2.04
CA VAL A 93 -11.98 -5.29 -2.60
C VAL A 93 -11.86 -5.48 -4.10
N LYS A 94 -12.81 -4.90 -4.83
CA LYS A 94 -12.80 -4.93 -6.31
C LYS A 94 -11.47 -4.37 -6.85
N PRO A 95 -10.99 -4.87 -8.00
CA PRO A 95 -9.81 -4.30 -8.65
C PRO A 95 -9.96 -2.79 -8.82
N HIS A 96 -8.96 -2.03 -8.38
CA HIS A 96 -8.93 -0.57 -8.51
C HIS A 96 -7.50 -0.05 -8.62
N CYS A 97 -7.38 1.23 -8.97
CA CYS A 97 -6.17 2.01 -8.78
C CYS A 97 -6.48 3.05 -7.71
N ASP A 98 -5.56 3.25 -6.78
CA ASP A 98 -5.68 4.40 -5.88
C ASP A 98 -5.52 5.70 -6.65
N VAL A 99 -6.20 6.73 -6.19
CA VAL A 99 -5.93 8.09 -6.64
C VAL A 99 -4.67 8.60 -5.93
N SER A 100 -3.63 8.94 -6.69
CA SER A 100 -2.47 9.63 -6.13
C SER A 100 -2.93 10.98 -5.57
N LYS A 101 -2.47 11.30 -4.36
CA LYS A 101 -2.77 12.57 -3.70
C LYS A 101 -1.63 13.59 -3.87
N GLU A 102 -0.58 13.23 -4.61
CA GLU A 102 0.60 14.07 -4.86
C GLU A 102 0.51 14.81 -6.20
N ASN A 103 1.14 15.99 -6.26
CA ASN A 103 1.16 16.84 -7.45
C ASN A 103 2.00 16.24 -8.61
N SER A 104 3.01 15.43 -8.29
CA SER A 104 3.77 14.67 -9.29
C SER A 104 3.14 13.29 -9.42
N ILE A 105 2.01 13.27 -10.11
CA ILE A 105 1.18 12.08 -10.31
C ILE A 105 2.05 10.93 -10.81
N ASP A 106 2.94 11.16 -11.78
CA ASP A 106 3.76 10.14 -12.46
C ASP A 106 4.86 9.49 -11.59
N LEU A 107 5.27 10.13 -10.50
CA LEU A 107 6.44 9.71 -9.71
C LEU A 107 6.11 9.38 -8.25
N GLY A 108 4.96 9.81 -7.73
CA GLY A 108 4.59 9.60 -6.32
C GLY A 108 3.70 8.37 -6.11
N PRO A 109 3.95 7.53 -5.08
CA PRO A 109 2.98 6.51 -4.71
C PRO A 109 1.73 7.18 -4.11
N SER A 110 0.57 6.53 -4.25
CA SER A 110 -0.66 6.97 -3.56
C SER A 110 -0.49 6.96 -2.05
N SER A 111 0.25 5.97 -1.54
CA SER A 111 0.68 5.82 -0.16
C SER A 111 1.82 4.80 -0.07
N TYR A 112 2.57 4.87 1.03
CA TYR A 112 3.41 3.75 1.44
C TYR A 112 2.57 2.82 2.30
N ARG A 113 2.62 1.52 2.00
CA ARG A 113 1.76 0.53 2.62
C ARG A 113 2.60 -0.47 3.40
N CYS A 114 2.06 -0.93 4.52
CA CYS A 114 2.65 -1.94 5.37
C CYS A 114 1.63 -3.04 5.63
N MET A 115 1.93 -4.27 5.22
CA MET A 115 1.08 -5.41 5.51
C MET A 115 1.34 -5.85 6.96
N LEU A 116 0.44 -5.49 7.88
CA LEU A 116 0.58 -5.89 9.28
C LEU A 116 0.10 -7.32 9.45
N ILE A 117 -1.20 -7.54 9.22
CA ILE A 117 -1.85 -8.83 9.38
C ILE A 117 -2.40 -9.25 8.03
N ASN A 118 -2.09 -10.47 7.62
CA ASN A 118 -2.69 -11.14 6.47
C ASN A 118 -2.69 -12.64 6.75
N ASP A 119 -3.80 -13.14 7.30
CA ASP A 119 -3.88 -14.55 7.73
C ASP A 119 -4.01 -15.52 6.54
N GLU A 120 -4.24 -14.99 5.33
CA GLU A 120 -4.37 -15.74 4.08
C GLU A 120 -3.52 -15.09 2.96
N PRO A 121 -2.17 -15.07 3.11
CA PRO A 121 -1.30 -14.23 2.29
C PRO A 121 -1.20 -14.63 0.82
N ASN A 122 -1.44 -15.90 0.50
CA ASN A 122 -1.22 -16.46 -0.84
C ASN A 122 -2.48 -16.48 -1.72
N SER A 123 -3.61 -15.99 -1.21
CA SER A 123 -4.90 -16.17 -1.89
C SER A 123 -5.79 -14.93 -1.91
N THR A 124 -5.36 -13.84 -1.29
CA THR A 124 -6.28 -12.72 -1.04
C THR A 124 -5.83 -11.43 -1.71
N PHE A 125 -4.64 -10.89 -1.44
CA PHE A 125 -4.19 -9.63 -2.06
C PHE A 125 -3.55 -9.88 -3.42
N TYR A 126 -4.06 -9.27 -4.49
CA TYR A 126 -3.58 -9.52 -5.84
C TYR A 126 -3.42 -8.25 -6.68
N PHE A 127 -2.64 -8.38 -7.74
CA PHE A 127 -2.47 -7.40 -8.80
C PHE A 127 -2.99 -7.96 -10.13
N LYS A 128 -3.52 -7.08 -10.98
CA LYS A 128 -3.81 -7.37 -12.38
C LYS A 128 -2.86 -6.54 -13.24
N GLU A 129 -2.02 -7.23 -14.01
CA GLU A 129 -1.05 -6.61 -14.91
C GLU A 129 -1.78 -5.91 -16.06
N GLY A 130 -1.43 -4.64 -16.33
CA GLY A 130 -1.92 -3.92 -17.51
C GLY A 130 -2.14 -2.44 -17.27
N VAL A 131 -2.04 -1.66 -18.35
CA VAL A 131 -2.24 -0.20 -18.28
C VAL A 131 -3.72 0.11 -18.31
N ARG A 132 -4.24 0.62 -17.19
CA ARG A 132 -5.63 1.05 -16.98
C ARG A 132 -6.18 1.85 -18.16
N TRP A 133 -5.39 2.83 -18.63
CA TRP A 133 -5.82 3.81 -19.63
C TRP A 133 -5.98 3.26 -21.05
N GLN A 134 -5.54 2.01 -21.28
CA GLN A 134 -5.60 1.38 -22.60
C GLN A 134 -6.58 0.20 -22.65
N GLY A 135 -7.30 -0.10 -21.56
CA GLY A 135 -8.24 -1.24 -21.51
C GLY A 135 -7.58 -2.62 -21.61
N ASN A 136 -6.24 -2.69 -21.53
CA ASN A 136 -5.45 -3.89 -21.71
C ASN A 136 -5.05 -4.50 -20.36
N LEU A 137 -6.03 -4.79 -19.51
CA LEU A 137 -5.80 -5.52 -18.26
C LEU A 137 -5.80 -7.01 -18.55
N ARG A 138 -4.73 -7.69 -18.15
CA ARG A 138 -4.72 -9.16 -18.13
C ARG A 138 -5.65 -9.62 -17.02
N ASP A 139 -6.47 -10.62 -17.31
CA ASP A 139 -7.37 -11.21 -16.32
C ASP A 139 -6.61 -12.03 -15.26
N THR A 140 -5.33 -12.34 -15.51
CA THR A 140 -4.50 -13.09 -14.57
C THR A 140 -4.19 -12.27 -13.33
N GLU A 141 -4.58 -12.82 -12.18
CA GLU A 141 -4.24 -12.28 -10.87
C GLU A 141 -2.87 -12.77 -10.41
N ILE A 142 -2.08 -11.84 -9.88
CA ILE A 142 -0.73 -12.10 -9.39
C ILE A 142 -0.68 -11.75 -7.91
N PHE A 143 -0.41 -12.75 -7.07
CA PHE A 143 -0.30 -12.59 -5.62
C PHE A 143 1.16 -12.28 -5.25
N PRO A 144 1.44 -11.13 -4.63
CA PRO A 144 2.82 -10.77 -4.26
C PRO A 144 3.32 -11.65 -3.13
N THR A 145 4.62 -11.96 -3.15
CA THR A 145 5.32 -12.49 -1.99
C THR A 145 6.10 -11.36 -1.33
N MET A 146 6.11 -11.31 0.01
CA MET A 146 6.90 -10.35 0.77
C MET A 146 8.20 -10.99 1.26
N PRO A 147 9.35 -10.27 1.21
CA PRO A 147 10.55 -10.71 1.91
C PRO A 147 10.30 -10.72 3.43
N CYS A 148 11.08 -11.50 4.18
CA CYS A 148 10.84 -11.69 5.62
C CYS A 148 11.27 -10.49 6.48
N ASP A 149 12.19 -9.66 5.98
CA ASP A 149 12.87 -8.56 6.68
C ASP A 149 12.20 -7.18 6.52
N THR A 150 11.18 -7.08 5.68
CA THR A 150 10.31 -5.88 5.56
C THR A 150 8.86 -6.32 5.37
N ASN A 151 7.93 -5.47 5.82
CA ASN A 151 6.50 -5.61 5.51
C ASN A 151 5.96 -4.38 4.78
N PHE A 152 6.83 -3.47 4.36
CA PHE A 152 6.48 -2.29 3.59
C PHE A 152 6.61 -2.52 2.10
N PHE A 153 5.74 -1.88 1.33
CA PHE A 153 5.76 -1.91 -0.12
C PHE A 153 5.19 -0.62 -0.71
N ALA A 154 5.57 -0.34 -1.96
CA ALA A 154 4.98 0.69 -2.80
C ALA A 154 4.24 0.03 -3.98
N ILE A 155 3.13 0.65 -4.37
CA ILE A 155 2.34 0.27 -5.55
C ILE A 155 2.49 1.37 -6.61
N ASN A 156 2.74 0.97 -7.86
CA ASN A 156 2.62 1.89 -8.99
C ASN A 156 1.21 1.86 -9.56
N ASN A 157 0.33 2.73 -9.05
CA ASN A 157 -1.08 2.76 -9.45
C ASN A 157 -1.32 3.18 -10.92
N HIS A 158 -0.28 3.54 -11.70
CA HIS A 158 -0.41 3.91 -13.11
C HIS A 158 -0.51 2.74 -14.07
N ILE A 159 0.17 1.64 -13.74
CA ILE A 159 0.39 0.52 -14.65
C ILE A 159 -0.16 -0.81 -14.09
N THR A 160 -0.88 -0.76 -12.97
CA THR A 160 -1.54 -1.92 -12.39
C THR A 160 -2.84 -1.53 -11.71
N MET A 161 -3.77 -2.47 -11.70
CA MET A 161 -4.84 -2.51 -10.71
C MET A 161 -4.48 -3.49 -9.61
N HIS A 162 -5.05 -3.28 -8.43
CA HIS A 162 -4.93 -4.21 -7.31
C HIS A 162 -6.30 -4.42 -6.66
N GLY A 163 -6.47 -5.58 -6.06
CA GLY A 163 -7.71 -5.99 -5.42
C GLY A 163 -7.45 -6.96 -4.29
N SER A 164 -8.53 -7.42 -3.69
CA SER A 164 -8.44 -8.40 -2.64
C SER A 164 -9.66 -9.31 -2.55
N HIS A 165 -9.46 -10.62 -2.65
CA HIS A 165 -10.52 -11.60 -2.41
C HIS A 165 -10.98 -11.57 -0.96
N THR A 166 -12.24 -11.93 -0.75
CA THR A 166 -12.82 -12.12 0.58
C THR A 166 -12.03 -13.19 1.35
N LEU A 167 -11.82 -12.97 2.65
CA LEU A 167 -11.18 -13.95 3.52
C LEU A 167 -12.08 -15.18 3.65
N THR A 168 -11.51 -16.38 3.51
CA THR A 168 -12.30 -17.62 3.50
C THR A 168 -12.70 -18.08 4.89
N LYS A 169 -11.94 -17.70 5.92
CA LYS A 169 -12.25 -18.04 7.32
C LYS A 169 -12.78 -16.81 8.05
N SER A 170 -13.86 -16.99 8.79
CA SER A 170 -14.47 -15.92 9.61
C SER A 170 -13.55 -15.35 10.70
N THR A 171 -12.50 -16.09 11.08
CA THR A 171 -11.50 -15.67 12.06
C THR A 171 -10.27 -15.02 11.44
N SER A 172 -10.09 -15.15 10.12
CA SER A 172 -8.98 -14.51 9.40
C SER A 172 -9.17 -13.00 9.41
N ARG A 173 -8.05 -12.27 9.52
CA ARG A 173 -8.00 -10.82 9.44
C ARG A 173 -7.02 -10.42 8.35
N LYS A 174 -7.28 -9.26 7.74
CA LYS A 174 -6.30 -8.55 6.92
C LYS A 174 -6.30 -7.09 7.31
N ILE A 175 -5.18 -6.63 7.87
CA ILE A 175 -4.98 -5.25 8.32
C ILE A 175 -3.70 -4.70 7.70
N MET A 176 -3.83 -3.57 7.01
CA MET A 176 -2.72 -2.83 6.45
C MET A 176 -2.57 -1.49 7.16
N LEU A 177 -1.33 -1.04 7.36
CA LEU A 177 -1.03 0.35 7.69
C LEU A 177 -0.74 1.11 6.39
N THR A 178 -1.24 2.33 6.32
CA THR A 178 -1.09 3.23 5.18
C THR A 178 -0.53 4.56 5.66
N VAL A 179 0.52 5.03 5.00
CA VAL A 179 1.20 6.30 5.31
C VAL A 179 1.06 7.22 4.11
N TRP A 180 0.47 8.38 4.34
CA TRP A 180 0.29 9.44 3.35
C TRP A 180 0.97 10.72 3.82
N GLY A 181 1.52 11.48 2.90
CA GLY A 181 2.20 12.74 3.20
C GLY A 181 2.86 13.28 1.96
N ASN A 182 3.39 14.50 2.08
CA ASN A 182 4.09 15.10 0.95
C ASN A 182 5.42 14.39 0.72
N VAL A 183 5.60 13.84 -0.48
CA VAL A 183 6.74 12.98 -0.83
C VAL A 183 7.93 13.81 -1.32
N ASP A 184 9.10 13.51 -0.77
CA ASP A 184 10.39 13.93 -1.33
C ASP A 184 10.74 12.98 -2.49
N ILE A 185 10.54 13.45 -3.73
CA ILE A 185 10.71 12.65 -4.95
C ILE A 185 12.14 12.12 -5.08
N THR A 186 13.15 12.89 -4.66
CA THR A 186 14.55 12.45 -4.72
C THR A 186 14.78 11.28 -3.76
N LYS A 187 14.30 11.38 -2.52
CA LYS A 187 14.37 10.28 -1.55
C LYS A 187 13.52 9.08 -1.99
N HIS A 188 12.38 9.33 -2.62
CA HIS A 188 11.51 8.27 -3.14
C HIS A 188 12.22 7.43 -4.20
N ILE A 189 12.80 8.08 -5.21
CA ILE A 189 13.56 7.40 -6.26
C ILE A 189 14.73 6.64 -5.65
N ALA A 190 15.49 7.26 -4.74
CA ALA A 190 16.61 6.60 -4.06
C ALA A 190 16.16 5.36 -3.24
N LEU A 191 15.04 5.45 -2.52
CA LEU A 191 14.45 4.33 -1.79
C LEU A 191 14.02 3.22 -2.74
N LEU A 192 13.35 3.54 -3.85
CA LEU A 192 12.95 2.53 -4.83
C LEU A 192 14.15 1.84 -5.48
N ASP A 193 15.16 2.59 -5.92
CA ASP A 193 16.34 2.02 -6.58
C ASP A 193 17.08 1.03 -5.67
N LYS A 194 17.30 1.39 -4.39
CA LYS A 194 17.91 0.45 -3.43
C LYS A 194 17.01 -0.74 -3.14
N SER A 195 15.70 -0.54 -3.06
CA SER A 195 14.72 -1.59 -2.76
C SER A 195 14.61 -2.60 -3.90
N ILE A 196 14.55 -2.13 -5.14
CA ILE A 196 14.53 -2.97 -6.35
C ILE A 196 15.83 -3.77 -6.44
N LYS A 197 16.98 -3.16 -6.13
CA LYS A 197 18.26 -3.87 -6.13
C LYS A 197 18.30 -4.99 -5.08
N LYS A 198 17.79 -4.74 -3.86
CA LYS A 198 17.79 -5.70 -2.75
C LYS A 198 16.75 -6.81 -2.92
N TYR A 199 15.55 -6.46 -3.37
CA TYR A 199 14.37 -7.34 -3.41
C TYR A 199 13.92 -7.68 -4.83
N LYS A 200 14.85 -7.74 -5.78
CA LYS A 200 14.57 -7.95 -7.22
C LYS A 200 13.59 -9.11 -7.48
N GLU A 201 13.73 -10.21 -6.74
CA GLU A 201 12.92 -11.43 -6.90
C GLU A 201 11.49 -11.30 -6.36
N TYR A 202 11.24 -10.34 -5.47
CA TYR A 202 9.93 -10.06 -4.87
C TYR A 202 9.18 -8.93 -5.60
N CYS A 203 9.89 -8.20 -6.47
CA CYS A 203 9.31 -7.10 -7.23
C CYS A 203 8.46 -7.63 -8.39
N LEU A 204 7.28 -7.06 -8.58
CA LEU A 204 6.45 -7.37 -9.74
C LEU A 204 6.61 -6.31 -10.82
N GLN A 205 6.78 -6.77 -12.06
CA GLN A 205 7.10 -5.94 -13.21
C GLN A 205 6.11 -6.18 -14.35
N CYS A 206 5.71 -5.11 -15.03
CA CYS A 206 4.97 -5.20 -16.28
C CYS A 206 5.93 -5.36 -17.45
N ASN A 207 5.66 -6.34 -18.33
CA ASN A 207 6.41 -6.51 -19.57
C ASN A 207 5.92 -5.52 -20.64
N LEU A 208 6.22 -4.23 -20.49
CA LEU A 208 5.84 -3.19 -21.46
C LEU A 208 6.47 -3.42 -22.86
N ASN A 209 7.58 -4.16 -22.96
CA ASN A 209 8.27 -4.46 -24.21
C ASN A 209 7.51 -5.41 -25.17
N GLN A 210 6.40 -6.01 -24.73
CA GLN A 210 5.53 -6.78 -25.62
C GLN A 210 4.46 -5.90 -26.30
N ASN A 211 4.44 -4.58 -26.04
CA ASN A 211 3.53 -3.65 -26.73
C ASN A 211 4.16 -2.23 -26.86
N PRO A 212 4.90 -1.92 -27.93
CA PRO A 212 5.63 -0.66 -28.09
C PRO A 212 4.75 0.61 -28.13
N GLN A 213 3.42 0.46 -28.22
CA GLN A 213 2.48 1.58 -28.08
C GLN A 213 2.28 2.07 -26.63
N LEU A 214 2.90 1.41 -25.64
CA LEU A 214 2.84 1.76 -24.22
C LEU A 214 3.78 2.91 -23.82
N VAL A 215 4.68 3.36 -24.72
CA VAL A 215 5.80 4.27 -24.37
C VAL A 215 5.59 5.71 -24.87
N THR A 216 4.60 5.98 -25.73
CA THR A 216 4.62 7.18 -26.58
C THR A 216 3.52 8.22 -26.36
N THR A 217 2.65 8.09 -25.34
CA THR A 217 1.62 9.12 -25.12
C THR A 217 1.95 9.94 -23.87
N PRO A 218 2.40 11.20 -24.02
CA PRO A 218 2.46 12.13 -22.90
C PRO A 218 1.03 12.32 -22.39
N ILE A 219 0.84 12.15 -21.09
CA ILE A 219 -0.41 12.49 -20.41
C ILE A 219 -0.47 14.01 -20.35
N LEU A 220 -1.41 14.61 -21.08
CA LEU A 220 -1.80 16.02 -20.98
C LEU A 220 -2.76 16.22 -19.80
#